data_AF-A0A950JLA9-F1
#
_entry.id   AF-A0A950JLA9-F1
#
_cell.length_a   1.000
_cell.length_b   1.000
_cell.length_c   1.000
_cell.angle_alpha   90.00
_cell.angle_beta   90.00
_cell.angle_gamma   90.00
#
_symmetry.space_group_name_H-M   'P 1'
#
loop_
_entity.id
_entity.type
_entity.pdbx_description
1 polymer ?
#
loop_
_entity_poly.entity_id
_entity_poly.type
_entity_poly.pdbx_seq_one_letter_code
_entity_poly.pdbx_strand_id
1 'polypeptide(L)'
;YVPGAKRLIASSDGNGFVVGDDELLSSTRKGRAVLNVAAPAVAALIVPAAGDHVAVIGQNRKLLVFPYAQLNEMARGKGTRLQRYKDGGISDAKVFALADGLTWRDSAGRTFTVAKPELNDWIGNRAEAGRLPPKGFPKNNKFDG
;
A
#
# COMPACT_ATOMS: atom_id res chain seq x y z
N TYR A 1 -7.44 17.89 -3.41
CA TYR A 1 -6.13 18.20 -4.00
C TYR A 1 -5.36 19.00 -2.97
N VAL A 2 -4.21 18.48 -2.53
CA VAL A 2 -3.27 19.22 -1.69
C VAL A 2 -1.98 19.33 -2.51
N PRO A 3 -1.57 20.54 -2.93
CA PRO A 3 -0.34 20.72 -3.69
C PRO A 3 0.84 20.06 -2.97
N GLY A 4 1.66 19.29 -3.71
CA GLY A 4 2.80 18.55 -3.14
C GLY A 4 2.46 17.26 -2.40
N ALA A 5 1.19 16.87 -2.27
CA ALA A 5 0.83 15.57 -1.74
C ALA A 5 1.22 14.44 -2.70
N LYS A 6 1.55 13.28 -2.14
CA LYS A 6 1.92 12.08 -2.88
C LYS A 6 0.91 10.96 -2.65
N ARG A 7 0.80 10.05 -3.61
CA ARG A 7 -0.03 8.84 -3.54
C ARG A 7 0.81 7.62 -3.85
N LEU A 8 0.56 6.55 -3.12
CA LEU A 8 0.97 5.21 -3.52
C LEU A 8 -0.14 4.64 -4.41
N ILE A 9 0.22 4.25 -5.62
CA ILE A 9 -0.67 3.54 -6.54
C ILE A 9 -0.16 2.12 -6.70
N ALA A 10 -1.07 1.15 -6.70
CA ALA A 10 -0.74 -0.25 -6.90
C ALA A 10 -1.74 -0.98 -7.81
N SER A 11 -1.21 -1.93 -8.59
CA SER A 11 -1.97 -2.90 -9.39
C SER A 11 -2.30 -4.15 -8.58
N SER A 12 -3.31 -4.90 -9.04
CA SER A 12 -3.78 -6.12 -8.38
C SER A 12 -2.70 -7.20 -8.26
N ASP A 13 -1.71 -7.23 -9.15
CA ASP A 13 -0.57 -8.16 -9.12
C ASP A 13 0.54 -7.75 -8.13
N GLY A 14 0.40 -6.61 -7.43
CA GLY A 14 1.35 -6.18 -6.40
C GLY A 14 2.44 -5.24 -6.82
N ASN A 15 2.38 -4.69 -8.02
CA ASN A 15 3.32 -3.66 -8.44
C ASN A 15 2.79 -2.28 -8.08
N GLY A 16 3.65 -1.39 -7.63
CA GLY A 16 3.26 -0.04 -7.26
C GLY A 16 4.43 0.93 -7.24
N PHE A 17 4.08 2.20 -7.19
CA PHE A 17 5.02 3.31 -7.13
C PHE A 17 4.31 4.53 -6.53
N VAL A 18 5.11 5.51 -6.12
CA VAL A 18 4.61 6.76 -5.59
C VAL A 18 4.50 7.77 -6.73
N VAL A 19 3.40 8.50 -6.79
CA VAL A 19 3.17 9.58 -7.74
C VAL A 19 2.76 10.85 -7.00
N GLY A 20 3.19 12.01 -7.48
CA GLY A 20 2.68 13.29 -6.97
C GLY A 20 1.23 13.53 -7.41
N ASP A 21 0.41 14.15 -6.55
CA ASP A 21 -0.99 14.52 -6.88
C ASP A 21 -1.05 15.41 -8.14
N ASP A 22 -0.03 16.24 -8.39
CA ASP A 22 0.07 17.09 -9.59
C ASP A 22 0.14 16.27 -10.89
N GLU A 23 0.78 15.11 -10.85
CA GLU A 23 0.89 14.20 -11.99
C GLU A 23 -0.42 13.43 -12.25
N LEU A 24 -1.32 13.36 -11.26
CA LEU A 24 -2.64 12.73 -11.39
C LEU A 24 -3.67 13.67 -12.03
N LEU A 25 -3.42 14.97 -12.04
CA LEU A 25 -4.30 15.93 -12.71
C LEU A 25 -4.18 15.78 -14.23
N SER A 26 -5.32 15.59 -14.90
CA SER A 26 -5.42 15.62 -16.37
C SER A 26 -6.22 16.84 -16.79
N SER A 27 -5.71 17.58 -17.77
CA SER A 27 -6.42 18.70 -18.40
C SER A 27 -7.45 18.25 -19.46
N THR A 28 -7.58 16.94 -19.71
CA THR A 28 -8.43 16.39 -20.77
C THR A 28 -9.57 15.53 -20.24
N ARG A 29 -10.73 15.54 -20.92
CA ARG A 29 -11.91 14.73 -20.56
C ARG A 29 -11.66 13.21 -20.51
N LYS A 30 -10.60 12.71 -21.16
CA LYS A 30 -10.24 11.28 -21.18
C LYS A 30 -9.44 10.82 -19.95
N GLY A 31 -9.09 11.72 -19.02
CA GLY A 31 -8.25 11.40 -17.88
C GLY A 31 -6.78 11.18 -18.26
N ARG A 32 -5.97 10.66 -17.34
CA ARG A 32 -4.55 10.33 -17.58
C ARG A 32 -4.27 8.90 -17.11
N ALA A 33 -3.72 8.07 -17.99
CA ALA A 33 -3.27 6.73 -17.62
C ALA A 33 -1.91 6.82 -16.92
N VAL A 34 -1.92 6.71 -15.59
CA VAL A 34 -0.72 6.77 -14.75
C VAL A 34 -0.17 5.38 -14.45
N LEU A 35 -1.05 4.40 -14.18
CA LEU A 35 -0.67 3.02 -13.93
C LEU A 35 -0.80 2.17 -15.20
N ASN A 36 0.31 1.59 -15.64
CA ASN A 36 0.32 0.63 -16.75
C ASN A 36 0.11 -0.78 -16.19
N VAL A 37 -1.05 -1.37 -16.48
CA VAL A 37 -1.38 -2.74 -16.11
C VAL A 37 -1.47 -3.62 -17.36
N ALA A 38 -0.92 -4.82 -17.27
CA ALA A 38 -1.09 -5.84 -18.30
C ALA A 38 -2.16 -6.83 -17.83
N ALA A 39 -3.13 -7.14 -18.69
CA ALA A 39 -4.16 -8.12 -18.37
C ALA A 39 -3.53 -9.46 -17.94
N PRO A 40 -4.05 -10.15 -16.91
CA PRO A 40 -5.33 -9.87 -16.22
C PRO A 40 -5.24 -8.86 -15.06
N ALA A 41 -4.08 -8.22 -14.82
CA ALA A 41 -3.95 -7.27 -13.73
C ALA A 41 -4.72 -5.96 -13.99
N VAL A 42 -5.24 -5.36 -12.93
CA VAL A 42 -6.01 -4.10 -12.96
C VAL A 42 -5.48 -3.12 -11.92
N ALA A 43 -5.82 -1.85 -12.04
CA ALA A 43 -5.56 -0.89 -10.96
C ALA A 43 -6.34 -1.32 -9.72
N ALA A 44 -5.66 -1.42 -8.57
CA ALA A 44 -6.26 -1.96 -7.35
C ALA A 44 -6.40 -0.91 -6.25
N LEU A 45 -5.38 -0.08 -6.05
CA LEU A 45 -5.31 0.81 -4.88
C LEU A 45 -4.71 2.17 -5.26
N ILE A 46 -5.24 3.22 -4.64
CA ILE A 46 -4.65 4.55 -4.57
C ILE A 46 -4.80 5.05 -3.14
N VAL A 47 -3.68 5.26 -2.44
CA VAL A 47 -3.68 5.66 -1.03
C VAL A 47 -2.75 6.85 -0.80
N PRO A 48 -3.04 7.72 0.20
CA PRO A 48 -2.10 8.76 0.60
C PRO A 48 -0.72 8.16 0.90
N ALA A 49 0.34 8.77 0.37
CA ALA A 49 1.72 8.44 0.67
C ALA A 49 2.28 9.37 1.76
N ALA A 50 1.65 9.36 2.93
CA ALA A 50 2.03 10.19 4.07
C ALA A 50 2.69 9.32 5.14
N GLY A 51 3.97 9.56 5.43
CA GLY A 51 4.74 8.82 6.43
C GLY A 51 6.08 8.30 5.90
N ASP A 52 6.69 7.42 6.67
CA ASP A 52 8.04 6.89 6.41
C ASP A 52 8.07 5.37 6.18
N HIS A 53 6.94 4.67 6.39
CA HIS A 53 6.81 3.23 6.19
C HIS A 53 5.53 2.88 5.41
N VAL A 54 5.59 1.76 4.73
CA VAL A 54 4.52 1.22 3.90
C VAL A 54 4.15 -0.15 4.44
N ALA A 55 2.89 -0.32 4.82
CA ALA A 55 2.29 -1.60 5.16
C ALA A 55 1.50 -2.13 3.96
N VAL A 56 1.71 -3.38 3.59
CA VAL A 56 1.02 -4.05 2.48
C VAL A 56 0.48 -5.38 2.97
N ILE A 57 -0.79 -5.65 2.69
CA ILE A 57 -1.46 -6.91 3.00
C ILE A 57 -1.91 -7.59 1.71
N GLY A 58 -1.53 -8.85 1.55
CA GLY A 58 -1.97 -9.69 0.44
C GLY A 58 -3.33 -10.33 0.67
N GLN A 59 -3.97 -10.75 -0.42
CA GLN A 59 -5.19 -11.58 -0.36
C GLN A 59 -4.94 -12.90 0.38
N ASN A 60 -3.71 -13.41 0.33
CA ASN A 60 -3.22 -14.55 1.10
C ASN A 60 -2.97 -14.24 2.60
N ARG A 61 -3.42 -13.08 3.08
CA ARG A 61 -3.37 -12.66 4.49
C ARG A 61 -1.93 -12.59 5.02
N LYS A 62 -0.99 -12.14 4.19
CA LYS A 62 0.38 -11.83 4.62
C LYS A 62 0.60 -10.32 4.65
N LEU A 63 1.02 -9.80 5.79
CA LEU A 63 1.41 -8.43 6.04
C LEU A 63 2.93 -8.28 5.90
N LEU A 64 3.36 -7.24 5.20
CA LEU A 64 4.74 -6.79 5.13
C LEU A 64 4.77 -5.29 5.43
N VAL A 65 5.71 -4.85 6.25
CA VAL A 65 6.02 -3.44 6.49
C VAL A 65 7.44 -3.17 6.00
N PHE A 66 7.64 -2.13 5.21
CA PHE A 66 8.98 -1.75 4.74
C PHE A 66 9.14 -0.24 4.66
N PRO A 67 10.37 0.29 4.69
CA PRO A 67 10.62 1.73 4.60
C PRO A 67 10.12 2.31 3.28
N TYR A 68 9.41 3.44 3.35
CA TYR A 68 8.92 4.19 2.18
C TYR A 68 10.04 4.52 1.19
N ALA A 69 11.25 4.80 1.68
CA ALA A 69 12.43 5.10 0.87
C ALA A 69 12.82 3.98 -0.12
N GLN A 70 12.29 2.76 0.04
CA GLN A 70 12.51 1.66 -0.90
C GLN A 70 11.59 1.70 -2.13
N LEU A 71 10.60 2.61 -2.15
CA LEU A 71 9.72 2.82 -3.30
C LEU A 71 10.33 3.76 -4.33
N ASN A 72 10.00 3.51 -5.58
CA ASN A 72 10.29 4.43 -6.66
C ASN A 72 9.19 5.49 -6.76
N GLU A 73 9.58 6.74 -6.95
CA GLU A 73 8.68 7.81 -7.34
C GLU A 73 8.65 7.93 -8.87
N MET A 74 7.46 7.91 -9.47
CA MET A 74 7.29 7.95 -10.92
C MET A 74 6.05 8.76 -11.31
N ALA A 75 6.08 9.43 -12.45
CA ALA A 75 4.92 10.11 -13.02
C ALA A 75 3.94 9.15 -13.72
N ARG A 76 4.45 8.01 -14.22
CA ARG A 76 3.67 6.91 -14.82
C ARG A 76 4.51 5.64 -14.93
N GLY A 77 3.88 4.48 -14.96
CA GLY A 77 4.55 3.21 -15.24
C GLY A 77 3.84 1.99 -14.66
N LYS A 78 4.49 0.82 -14.74
CA LYS A 78 4.02 -0.40 -14.08
C LYS A 78 4.31 -0.41 -12.57
N GLY A 79 5.32 0.37 -12.15
CA GLY A 79 5.83 0.32 -10.79
C GLY A 79 6.72 -0.88 -10.50
N THR A 80 7.07 -1.04 -9.23
CA THR A 80 7.90 -2.14 -8.74
C THR A 80 7.14 -2.98 -7.73
N ARG A 81 7.56 -4.23 -7.56
CA ARG A 81 6.86 -5.15 -6.66
C ARG A 81 6.91 -4.67 -5.21
N LEU A 82 5.75 -4.59 -4.58
CA LEU A 82 5.58 -4.20 -3.18
C LEU A 82 5.75 -5.41 -2.25
N GLN A 83 5.12 -6.54 -2.58
CA GLN A 83 5.16 -7.78 -1.80
C GLN A 83 5.17 -8.99 -2.75
N ARG A 84 5.83 -10.08 -2.33
CA ARG A 84 5.80 -11.36 -3.05
C ARG A 84 4.58 -12.18 -2.62
N TYR A 85 3.70 -12.46 -3.58
CA TYR A 85 2.58 -13.37 -3.40
C TYR A 85 2.92 -14.76 -3.93
N LYS A 86 2.53 -15.80 -3.20
CA LYS A 86 2.51 -17.18 -3.71
C LYS A 86 1.24 -17.41 -4.56
N ASP A 87 0.15 -16.76 -4.14
CA ASP A 87 -1.20 -16.88 -4.65
C ASP A 87 -1.95 -15.56 -4.41
N GLY A 88 -2.89 -15.24 -5.31
CA GLY A 88 -3.63 -13.98 -5.29
C GLY A 88 -2.76 -12.76 -5.60
N GLY A 89 -3.12 -11.63 -5.01
CA GLY A 89 -2.46 -10.35 -5.23
C GLY A 89 -2.55 -9.42 -4.02
N ILE A 90 -2.39 -8.12 -4.27
CA ILE A 90 -2.53 -7.12 -3.22
C ILE A 90 -3.99 -7.04 -2.75
N SER A 91 -4.19 -6.98 -1.44
CA SER A 91 -5.51 -6.73 -0.86
C SER A 91 -5.64 -5.27 -0.45
N ASP A 92 -4.66 -4.75 0.29
CA ASP A 92 -4.66 -3.35 0.72
C ASP A 92 -3.24 -2.84 1.02
N ALA A 93 -3.10 -1.53 1.10
CA ALA A 93 -1.85 -0.87 1.47
C ALA A 93 -2.11 0.41 2.28
N LYS A 94 -1.20 0.72 3.20
CA LYS A 94 -1.23 1.95 3.99
C LYS A 94 0.17 2.52 4.13
N VAL A 95 0.32 3.82 3.87
CA VAL A 95 1.54 4.54 4.22
C VAL A 95 1.29 5.25 5.54
N PHE A 96 2.25 5.18 6.46
CA PHE A 96 2.12 5.70 7.81
C PHE A 96 3.49 6.09 8.38
N ALA A 97 3.49 6.93 9.41
CA ALA A 97 4.69 7.20 10.19
C ALA A 97 4.90 6.08 11.21
N LEU A 98 6.04 5.40 11.17
CA LEU A 98 6.32 4.28 12.07
C LEU A 98 6.30 4.69 13.55
N ALA A 99 6.63 5.95 13.84
CA ALA A 99 6.56 6.52 15.18
C ALA A 99 5.13 6.50 15.77
N ASP A 100 4.10 6.67 14.93
CA ASP A 100 2.70 6.68 15.33
C ASP A 100 2.09 5.26 15.38
N GLY A 101 2.79 4.29 14.79
CA GLY A 101 2.34 2.90 14.71
C GLY A 101 1.37 2.62 13.57
N LEU A 102 1.17 1.34 13.27
CA LEU A 102 0.26 0.89 12.23
C LEU A 102 -1.15 0.82 12.78
N THR A 103 -2.09 1.47 12.09
CA THR A 103 -3.49 1.52 12.50
C THR A 103 -4.43 0.83 11.53
N TRP A 104 -5.48 0.21 12.08
CA TRP A 104 -6.62 -0.27 11.30
C TRP A 104 -7.91 -0.20 12.09
N ARG A 105 -9.03 -0.23 11.37
CA ARG A 105 -10.37 -0.36 11.97
C ARG A 105 -10.89 -1.78 11.80
N ASP A 106 -11.56 -2.29 12.83
CA ASP A 106 -12.32 -3.53 12.71
C ASP A 106 -13.77 -3.26 12.27
N SER A 107 -14.50 -4.35 11.99
CA SER A 107 -15.91 -4.30 11.60
C SER A 107 -16.85 -3.75 12.68
N ALA A 108 -16.37 -3.60 13.92
CA ALA A 108 -17.10 -2.98 15.02
C ALA A 108 -16.75 -1.48 15.18
N GLY A 109 -15.93 -0.92 14.28
CA GLY A 109 -15.51 0.48 14.29
C GLY A 109 -14.39 0.80 15.28
N ARG A 110 -13.82 -0.21 15.95
CA ARG A 110 -12.71 0.01 16.90
C ARG A 110 -11.42 0.23 16.14
N THR A 111 -10.64 1.22 16.58
CA THR A 111 -9.31 1.49 16.01
C THR A 111 -8.26 0.74 16.81
N PHE A 112 -7.50 -0.11 16.12
CA PHE A 112 -6.32 -0.78 16.65
C PHE A 112 -5.08 -0.01 16.23
N THR A 113 -4.09 0.04 17.12
CA THR A 113 -2.77 0.64 16.86
C THR A 113 -1.71 -0.32 17.33
N VAL A 114 -0.77 -0.68 16.45
CA VAL A 114 0.41 -1.48 16.80
C VAL A 114 1.64 -0.59 16.71
N ALA A 115 2.28 -0.38 17.84
CA ALA A 115 3.46 0.47 17.93
C ALA A 115 4.69 -0.21 17.31
N LYS A 116 5.72 0.60 17.00
CA LYS A 116 6.98 0.13 16.40
C LYS A 116 7.60 -1.12 17.07
N PRO A 117 7.70 -1.22 18.41
CA PRO A 117 8.33 -2.39 19.05
C PRO A 117 7.61 -3.70 18.73
N GLU A 118 6.29 -3.65 18.60
CA GLU A 118 5.45 -4.79 18.25
C GLU A 118 5.47 -5.07 16.75
N LEU A 119 5.74 -4.06 15.90
CA LEU A 119 5.81 -4.23 14.45
C LEU A 119 7.08 -4.92 13.94
N ASN A 120 8.11 -5.09 14.77
CA ASN A 120 9.43 -5.58 14.34
C ASN A 120 9.38 -6.88 13.53
N ASP A 121 8.47 -7.80 13.85
CA ASP A 121 8.32 -9.08 13.14
C ASP A 121 7.85 -8.92 11.68
N TRP A 122 7.15 -7.83 11.37
CA TRP A 122 6.62 -7.52 10.05
C TRP A 122 7.48 -6.54 9.26
N ILE A 123 8.42 -5.86 9.93
CA ILE A 123 9.38 -4.97 9.27
C ILE A 123 10.40 -5.84 8.52
N GLY A 124 10.45 -5.66 7.20
CA GLY A 124 11.38 -6.37 6.31
C GLY A 124 11.71 -5.53 5.08
N ASN A 125 12.32 -6.16 4.08
CA ASN A 125 12.59 -5.49 2.82
C ASN A 125 11.38 -5.56 1.88
N ARG A 126 11.25 -4.54 1.02
CA ARG A 126 10.30 -4.53 -0.09
C ARG A 126 10.44 -5.82 -0.91
N ALA A 127 9.31 -6.32 -1.40
CA ALA A 127 9.18 -7.54 -2.20
C ALA A 127 9.47 -8.87 -1.47
N GLU A 128 9.60 -8.84 -0.14
CA GLU A 128 9.49 -10.05 0.69
C GLU A 128 8.05 -10.57 0.72
N ALA A 129 7.84 -11.78 1.26
CA ALA A 129 6.54 -12.43 1.29
C ALA A 129 5.61 -11.92 2.40
N GLY A 130 6.16 -11.30 3.44
CA GLY A 130 5.42 -10.93 4.65
C GLY A 130 5.04 -12.12 5.54
N ARG A 131 4.35 -11.83 6.65
CA ARG A 131 3.92 -12.78 7.69
C ARG A 131 2.43 -12.64 8.00
N LEU A 132 1.84 -13.59 8.72
CA LEU A 132 0.45 -13.44 9.18
C LEU A 132 0.30 -12.13 9.99
N PRO A 133 -0.76 -11.33 9.76
CA PRO A 133 -0.92 -10.04 10.42
C PRO A 133 -1.12 -10.20 11.94
N PRO A 134 -0.93 -9.13 12.72
CA PRO A 134 -1.18 -9.13 14.16
C PRO A 134 -2.61 -9.61 14.51
N LYS A 135 -2.77 -10.08 15.75
CA LYS A 135 -4.10 -10.44 16.26
C LYS A 135 -5.03 -9.22 16.18
N GLY A 136 -6.28 -9.46 15.79
CA GLY A 136 -7.27 -8.40 15.61
C GLY A 136 -7.28 -7.76 14.22
N PHE A 137 -6.40 -8.16 13.29
CA PHE A 137 -6.46 -7.67 11.92
C PHE A 137 -7.73 -8.15 11.19
N PRO A 138 -8.44 -7.27 10.44
CA PRO A 138 -9.72 -7.59 9.82
C PRO A 138 -9.68 -8.80 8.90
N LYS A 139 -10.77 -9.58 8.86
CA LYS A 139 -10.88 -10.77 8.01
C LYS A 139 -10.94 -10.46 6.51
N ASN A 140 -11.41 -9.26 6.17
CA ASN A 140 -11.46 -8.76 4.79
C ASN A 140 -10.09 -8.28 4.25
N ASN A 141 -9.03 -8.37 5.07
CA ASN A 141 -7.68 -7.93 4.75
C ASN A 141 -7.58 -6.43 4.37
N LYS A 142 -8.41 -5.58 4.97
CA LYS A 142 -8.38 -4.12 4.78
C LYS A 142 -7.88 -3.40 6.04
N PHE A 143 -7.19 -2.28 5.86
CA PHE A 143 -6.81 -1.40 6.96
C PHE A 143 -7.98 -0.52 7.41
N ASP A 144 -8.86 -0.16 6.48
CA ASP A 144 -10.07 0.60 6.74
C ASP A 144 -11.26 -0.14 6.11
N GLY A 145 -12.15 -0.71 6.93
CA GLY A 145 -13.33 -1.44 6.46
C GLY A 145 -14.10 -2.19 7.53
#